data_AF-A0A397L978-F1
#
_entry.id   AF-A0A397L978-F1
#
_cell.length_a   1.000
_cell.length_b   1.000
_cell.length_c   1.000
_cell.angle_alpha   90.00
_cell.angle_beta   90.00
_cell.angle_gamma   90.00
#
_symmetry.space_group_name_H-M   'P 1'
#
loop_
_entity.id
_entity.type
_entity.pdbx_description
1 polymer ?
#
loop_
_entity_poly.entity_id
_entity_poly.type
_entity_poly.pdbx_seq_one_letter_code
_entity_poly.pdbx_strand_id
1 'polypeptide(L)'
;MKTYHAFALGLILIMVFYCNQKPIDYYFVERQSEAIQTYRQQAYYEYSSRFNDSIWKVLQSFDNNLLNDAAFETIKNLNYKVIQEKHSTGCYIIPWRHNKNILQYNDIIMLEWNPNFGVIFRVFTKSEHIKELLPFQSY
;
A
#
# COMPACT_ATOMS: atom_id res chain seq x y z
N MET A 1 -19.63 16.40 -42.00
CA MET A 1 -18.47 16.33 -41.08
C MET A 1 -18.84 16.99 -39.74
N LYS A 2 -19.42 16.27 -38.77
CA LYS A 2 -19.76 16.82 -37.43
C LYS A 2 -19.63 15.82 -36.27
N THR A 3 -19.06 14.64 -36.50
CA THR A 3 -18.97 13.57 -35.48
C THR A 3 -17.58 13.41 -34.84
N TYR A 4 -16.52 13.96 -35.45
CA TYR A 4 -15.14 13.76 -34.97
C TYR A 4 -14.76 14.65 -33.78
N HIS A 5 -15.42 15.80 -33.58
CA HIS A 5 -15.09 16.70 -32.46
C HIS A 5 -15.61 16.20 -31.11
N ALA A 6 -16.72 15.46 -31.08
CA ALA A 6 -17.26 14.91 -29.84
C ALA A 6 -16.41 13.77 -29.27
N PHE A 7 -15.81 12.94 -30.14
CA PHE A 7 -14.95 11.82 -29.73
C PHE A 7 -13.60 12.29 -29.14
N ALA A 8 -13.00 13.33 -29.70
CA ALA A 8 -11.74 13.88 -29.21
C ALA A 8 -11.89 14.52 -27.81
N LEU A 9 -13.02 15.19 -27.55
CA LEU A 9 -13.30 15.81 -26.25
C LEU A 9 -13.53 14.77 -25.14
N GLY A 10 -14.18 13.64 -25.47
CA GLY A 10 -14.36 12.52 -24.52
C GLY A 10 -13.04 11.85 -24.12
N LEU A 11 -12.13 11.65 -25.08
CA LEU A 11 -10.79 11.09 -24.81
C LEU A 11 -9.92 11.99 -23.94
N ILE A 12 -9.99 13.32 -24.16
CA ILE A 12 -9.26 14.30 -23.34
C ILE A 12 -9.83 14.33 -21.91
N LEU A 13 -11.15 14.26 -21.73
CA LEU A 13 -11.76 14.21 -20.40
C LEU A 13 -11.31 12.96 -19.62
N ILE A 14 -11.31 11.78 -20.25
CA ILE A 14 -10.89 10.53 -19.60
C ILE A 14 -9.40 10.58 -19.22
N MET A 15 -8.54 11.16 -20.07
CA MET A 15 -7.11 11.35 -19.73
C MET A 15 -6.92 12.32 -18.56
N VAL A 16 -7.70 13.39 -18.45
CA VAL A 16 -7.58 14.37 -17.35
C VAL A 16 -8.07 13.78 -16.02
N PHE A 17 -9.03 12.86 -16.03
CA PHE A 17 -9.45 12.15 -14.82
C PHE A 17 -8.45 11.07 -14.39
N TYR A 18 -7.80 10.36 -15.31
CA TYR A 18 -6.78 9.36 -14.97
C TYR A 18 -5.47 9.98 -14.45
N CYS A 19 -5.11 11.18 -14.88
CA CYS A 19 -3.87 11.85 -14.45
C CYS A 19 -3.92 12.55 -13.08
N ASN A 20 -5.06 12.55 -12.39
CA ASN A 20 -5.22 13.28 -11.11
C ASN A 20 -5.06 12.41 -9.84
N GLN A 21 -4.71 11.13 -9.98
CA GLN A 21 -4.43 10.31 -8.80
C GLN A 21 -3.05 10.66 -8.25
N LYS A 22 -3.00 11.33 -7.10
CA LYS A 22 -1.75 11.61 -6.40
C LYS A 22 -1.16 10.30 -5.85
N PRO A 23 0.16 10.07 -6.00
CA PRO A 23 0.81 8.93 -5.36
C PRO A 23 0.65 9.01 -3.84
N ILE A 24 0.55 7.85 -3.20
CA ILE A 24 0.51 7.75 -1.73
C ILE A 24 1.88 8.07 -1.13
N ASP A 25 1.89 8.81 -0.02
CA ASP A 25 3.10 9.17 0.70
C ASP A 25 3.73 7.94 1.37
N TYR A 26 5.06 7.88 1.37
CA TYR A 26 5.84 6.83 2.03
C TYR A 26 7.18 7.38 2.54
N TYR A 27 7.80 6.65 3.47
CA TYR A 27 9.13 6.98 3.98
C TYR A 27 9.97 5.72 4.21
N PHE A 28 11.29 5.91 4.27
CA PHE A 28 12.24 4.82 4.51
C PHE A 28 12.66 4.78 5.99
N VAL A 29 12.79 3.57 6.54
CA VAL A 29 13.35 3.33 7.87
C VAL A 29 14.51 2.36 7.76
N GLU A 30 15.68 2.74 8.27
CA GLU A 30 16.93 1.98 8.09
C GLU A 30 16.98 0.66 8.88
N ARG A 31 16.26 0.57 10.01
CA ARG A 31 16.25 -0.58 10.90
C ARG A 31 14.87 -1.23 10.93
N GLN A 32 14.62 -2.16 10.00
CA GLN A 32 13.31 -2.82 9.88
C GLN A 32 12.85 -3.53 11.17
N SER A 33 13.77 -4.15 11.91
CA SER A 33 13.47 -4.86 13.15
C SER A 33 12.94 -3.93 14.25
N GLU A 34 13.51 -2.72 14.35
CA GLU A 34 13.07 -1.71 15.32
C GLU A 34 11.69 -1.16 14.97
N ALA A 35 11.43 -0.93 13.67
CA ALA A 35 10.11 -0.51 13.21
C ALA A 35 9.03 -1.56 13.53
N ILE A 36 9.29 -2.84 13.23
CA ILE A 36 8.38 -3.95 13.52
C ILE A 36 8.11 -4.05 15.04
N GLN A 37 9.16 -4.01 15.86
CA GLN A 37 9.00 -4.07 17.32
C GLN A 37 8.18 -2.89 17.85
N THR A 38 8.40 -1.69 17.32
CA THR A 38 7.63 -0.50 17.69
C THR A 38 6.14 -0.69 17.44
N TYR A 39 5.73 -1.19 16.27
CA TYR A 39 4.31 -1.41 15.97
C TYR A 39 3.69 -2.54 16.78
N ARG A 40 4.43 -3.62 17.05
CA ARG A 40 4.00 -4.69 17.95
C ARG A 40 3.77 -4.17 19.37
N GLN A 41 4.68 -3.37 19.92
CA GLN A 41 4.56 -2.77 21.24
C GLN A 41 3.37 -1.80 21.34
N GLN A 42 3.00 -1.16 20.23
CA GLN A 42 1.83 -0.30 20.15
C GLN A 42 0.50 -1.07 19.99
N ALA A 43 0.51 -2.40 20.12
CA ALA A 43 -0.64 -3.30 20.02
C ALA A 43 -1.36 -3.24 18.66
N TYR A 44 -0.60 -3.11 17.58
CA TYR A 44 -1.14 -3.34 16.23
C TYR A 44 -1.32 -4.84 16.00
N TYR A 45 -2.39 -5.21 15.31
CA TYR A 45 -2.46 -6.52 14.68
C TYR A 45 -1.53 -6.53 13.48
N GLU A 46 -0.73 -7.58 13.37
CA GLU A 46 0.21 -7.76 12.27
C GLU A 46 -0.26 -8.88 11.35
N TYR A 47 -0.31 -8.59 10.06
CA TYR A 47 -0.42 -9.58 9.02
C TYR A 47 0.81 -9.47 8.13
N SER A 48 1.37 -10.60 7.70
CA SER A 48 2.52 -10.61 6.79
C SER A 48 2.36 -11.60 5.66
N SER A 49 2.71 -11.18 4.44
CA SER A 49 2.71 -12.04 3.27
C SER A 49 3.73 -11.62 2.23
N ARG A 50 4.02 -12.49 1.26
CA ARG A 50 4.62 -12.05 0.01
C ARG A 50 3.62 -11.14 -0.73
N PHE A 51 4.11 -10.05 -1.30
CA PHE A 51 3.26 -9.18 -2.11
C PHE A 51 2.66 -9.96 -3.30
N ASN A 52 1.33 -9.98 -3.40
CA ASN A 52 0.59 -10.58 -4.50
C ASN A 52 -0.72 -9.81 -4.76
N ASP A 53 -1.31 -10.01 -5.93
CA ASP A 53 -2.50 -9.27 -6.35
C ASP A 53 -3.74 -9.56 -5.49
N SER A 54 -3.80 -10.73 -4.83
CA SER A 54 -4.95 -11.11 -4.00
C SER A 54 -5.05 -10.27 -2.74
N ILE A 55 -3.92 -10.01 -2.04
CA ILE A 55 -3.97 -9.14 -0.87
C ILE A 55 -4.28 -7.70 -1.23
N TRP A 56 -3.77 -7.23 -2.38
CA TRP A 56 -4.10 -5.91 -2.85
C TRP A 56 -5.61 -5.74 -3.06
N LYS A 57 -6.26 -6.72 -3.70
CA LYS A 57 -7.73 -6.70 -3.89
C LYS A 57 -8.49 -6.64 -2.57
N VAL A 58 -8.04 -7.37 -1.55
CA VAL A 58 -8.63 -7.31 -0.20
C VAL A 58 -8.53 -5.88 0.35
N LEU A 59 -7.35 -5.28 0.29
CA LEU A 59 -7.12 -3.94 0.80
C LEU A 59 -7.85 -2.85 0.00
N GLN A 60 -7.90 -2.98 -1.32
CA GLN A 60 -8.63 -2.06 -2.21
C GLN A 60 -10.14 -2.09 -1.93
N SER A 61 -10.71 -3.27 -1.63
CA SER A 61 -12.13 -3.38 -1.27
C SER A 61 -12.53 -2.55 -0.04
N PHE A 62 -11.56 -2.22 0.81
CA PHE A 62 -11.78 -1.45 2.02
C PHE A 62 -11.84 0.07 1.76
N ASP A 63 -10.87 0.62 1.02
CA ASP A 63 -10.85 2.06 0.73
C ASP A 63 -10.30 2.34 -0.67
N ASN A 64 -11.19 2.26 -1.66
CA ASN A 64 -10.90 2.60 -3.05
C ASN A 64 -10.40 4.04 -3.24
N ASN A 65 -10.59 4.95 -2.27
CA ASN A 65 -10.12 6.32 -2.41
C ASN A 65 -8.64 6.44 -2.05
N LEU A 66 -8.18 5.72 -1.03
CA LEU A 66 -6.83 5.82 -0.49
C LEU A 66 -5.90 4.73 -1.01
N LEU A 67 -6.42 3.52 -1.22
CA LEU A 67 -5.76 2.39 -1.88
C LEU A 67 -6.25 2.26 -3.32
N ASN A 68 -6.18 3.39 -4.03
CA ASN A 68 -6.50 3.52 -5.44
C ASN A 68 -5.36 2.95 -6.33
N ASP A 69 -5.55 3.01 -7.65
CA ASP A 69 -4.56 2.50 -8.61
C ASP A 69 -3.18 3.19 -8.47
N ALA A 70 -3.13 4.48 -8.11
CA ALA A 70 -1.86 5.15 -7.85
C ALA A 70 -1.14 4.58 -6.61
N ALA A 71 -1.88 4.23 -5.55
CA ALA A 71 -1.30 3.56 -4.38
C ALA A 71 -0.79 2.14 -4.74
N PHE A 72 -1.50 1.42 -5.61
CA PHE A 72 -1.03 0.13 -6.14
C PHE A 72 0.30 0.28 -6.85
N GLU A 73 0.39 1.24 -7.78
CA GLU A 73 1.62 1.47 -8.54
C GLU A 73 2.75 1.94 -7.62
N THR A 74 2.49 2.74 -6.58
CA THR A 74 3.50 3.05 -5.55
C THR A 74 4.00 1.78 -4.86
N ILE A 75 3.11 0.90 -4.40
CA ILE A 75 3.51 -0.34 -3.71
C ILE A 75 4.30 -1.26 -4.64
N LYS A 76 3.87 -1.37 -5.90
CA LYS A 76 4.57 -2.15 -6.92
C LYS A 76 5.97 -1.59 -7.19
N ASN A 77 6.10 -0.27 -7.30
CA ASN A 77 7.39 0.39 -7.45
C ASN A 77 8.29 0.19 -6.23
N LEU A 78 7.74 0.28 -5.01
CA LEU A 78 8.47 0.00 -3.77
C LEU A 78 8.90 -1.47 -3.69
N ASN A 79 8.05 -2.40 -4.11
CA ASN A 79 8.41 -3.82 -4.18
C ASN A 79 9.63 -4.03 -5.10
N TYR A 80 9.61 -3.47 -6.31
CA TYR A 80 10.78 -3.51 -7.20
C TYR A 80 12.01 -2.85 -6.58
N LYS A 81 11.83 -1.72 -5.89
CA LYS A 81 12.92 -1.01 -5.21
C LYS A 81 13.56 -1.86 -4.12
N VAL A 82 12.77 -2.51 -3.27
CA VAL A 82 13.27 -3.45 -2.25
C VAL A 82 13.99 -4.63 -2.89
N ILE A 83 13.49 -5.17 -4.02
CA ILE A 83 14.16 -6.24 -4.78
C ILE A 83 15.51 -5.78 -5.33
N GLN A 84 15.66 -4.52 -5.72
CA GLN A 84 16.94 -3.99 -6.24
C GLN A 84 17.93 -3.71 -5.11
N GLU A 85 17.43 -3.14 -4.01
CA GLU A 85 18.28 -2.74 -2.90
C GLU A 85 18.73 -3.92 -2.04
N LYS A 86 17.90 -4.98 -1.89
CA LYS A 86 18.04 -6.27 -1.17
C LYS A 86 18.68 -6.23 0.23
N HIS A 87 19.86 -5.66 0.33
CA HIS A 87 20.75 -5.68 1.47
C HIS A 87 20.75 -4.35 2.24
N SER A 88 20.06 -3.30 1.77
CA SER A 88 19.74 -2.16 2.64
C SER A 88 18.78 -2.69 3.71
N THR A 89 19.23 -2.76 4.96
CA THR A 89 18.54 -3.40 6.11
C THR A 89 17.23 -2.72 6.55
N GLY A 90 16.71 -1.85 5.70
CA GLY A 90 15.57 -1.02 5.99
C GLY A 90 14.27 -1.52 5.39
N CYS A 91 13.24 -0.72 5.58
CA CYS A 91 11.92 -0.97 5.03
C CYS A 91 11.29 0.34 4.55
N TYR A 92 10.35 0.20 3.62
CA TYR A 92 9.51 1.32 3.19
C TYR A 92 8.17 1.23 3.92
N ILE A 93 7.77 2.35 4.50
CA ILE A 93 6.56 2.46 5.30
C ILE A 93 5.59 3.39 4.60
N ILE A 94 4.39 2.90 4.36
CA ILE A 94 3.25 3.65 3.84
C ILE A 94 2.25 3.80 4.98
N PRO A 95 2.22 4.95 5.66
CA PRO A 95 1.20 5.21 6.66
C PRO A 95 -0.14 5.42 5.94
N TRP A 96 -1.18 4.68 6.32
CA TRP A 96 -2.52 4.86 5.77
C TRP A 96 -3.52 5.25 6.87
N ARG A 97 -4.58 5.94 6.45
CA ARG A 97 -5.77 6.19 7.29
C ARG A 97 -6.97 5.64 6.59
N HIS A 98 -7.54 4.59 7.17
CA HIS A 98 -8.74 3.95 6.68
C HIS A 98 -9.98 4.85 6.80
N ASN A 99 -9.89 5.93 7.59
CA ASN A 99 -10.94 6.92 7.79
C ASN A 99 -10.32 8.32 7.88
N LYS A 100 -10.72 9.22 6.97
CA LYS A 100 -10.24 10.61 6.91
C LYS A 100 -10.61 11.44 8.14
N ASN A 101 -11.61 11.02 8.91
CA ASN A 101 -12.03 11.68 10.14
C ASN A 101 -11.18 11.28 11.36
N ILE A 102 -10.32 10.26 11.22
CA ILE A 102 -9.38 9.86 12.28
C ILE A 102 -8.08 10.65 12.09
N LEU A 103 -7.71 11.42 13.10
CA LEU A 103 -6.52 12.30 13.07
C LEU A 103 -5.18 11.54 13.12
N GLN A 104 -5.20 10.24 13.43
CA GLN A 104 -4.01 9.41 13.55
C GLN A 104 -3.94 8.36 12.43
N TYR A 105 -2.73 8.16 11.90
CA TYR A 105 -2.43 7.02 11.03
C TYR A 105 -2.46 5.76 11.91
N ASN A 106 -3.55 5.01 11.83
CA ASN A 106 -3.80 3.84 12.67
C ASN A 106 -3.48 2.53 11.96
N ASP A 107 -2.97 2.62 10.74
CA ASP A 107 -2.65 1.49 9.91
C ASP A 107 -1.45 1.80 9.02
N ILE A 108 -0.68 0.76 8.74
CA ILE A 108 0.61 0.88 8.07
C ILE A 108 0.78 -0.30 7.13
N ILE A 109 1.26 -0.01 5.91
CA ILE A 109 1.90 -1.02 5.07
C ILE A 109 3.40 -0.87 5.24
N MET A 110 4.09 -1.99 5.40
CA MET A 110 5.54 -2.07 5.37
C MET A 110 5.97 -3.02 4.26
N LEU A 111 6.95 -2.60 3.45
CA LEU A 111 7.66 -3.46 2.51
C LEU A 111 9.11 -3.63 2.98
N GLU A 112 9.53 -4.86 3.23
CA GLU A 112 10.88 -5.21 3.68
C GLU A 112 11.46 -6.36 2.86
N TRP A 113 12.79 -6.47 2.83
CA TRP A 113 13.45 -7.64 2.28
C TRP A 113 13.62 -8.73 3.34
N ASN A 114 13.36 -9.98 2.93
CA ASN A 114 13.67 -11.17 3.69
C ASN A 114 14.54 -12.12 2.84
N PRO A 115 15.68 -12.61 3.36
CA PRO A 115 16.60 -13.44 2.59
C PRO A 115 16.01 -14.78 2.14
N ASN A 116 15.02 -15.31 2.87
CA ASN A 116 14.39 -16.61 2.57
C ASN A 116 13.13 -16.46 1.70
N PHE A 117 12.42 -15.34 1.85
CA PHE A 117 11.08 -15.17 1.29
C PHE A 117 10.97 -14.06 0.24
N GLY A 118 12.02 -13.27 0.02
CA GLY A 118 12.00 -12.11 -0.85
C GLY A 118 11.33 -10.91 -0.19
N VAL A 119 10.58 -10.11 -0.95
CA VAL A 119 9.86 -8.96 -0.40
C VAL A 119 8.68 -9.41 0.44
N ILE A 120 8.67 -8.99 1.70
CA ILE A 120 7.56 -9.17 2.61
C ILE A 120 6.75 -7.87 2.65
N PHE A 121 5.46 -8.04 2.44
CA PHE A 121 4.42 -7.05 2.63
C PHE A 121 3.78 -7.30 4.00
N ARG A 122 3.98 -6.38 4.96
CA ARG A 122 3.33 -6.41 6.27
C ARG A 122 2.26 -5.34 6.36
N VAL A 123 1.13 -5.70 6.96
CA VAL A 123 0.08 -4.76 7.36
C VAL A 123 0.06 -4.73 8.87
N PHE A 124 0.19 -3.54 9.45
CA PHE A 124 -0.11 -3.28 10.85
C PHE A 124 -1.41 -2.51 10.91
N THR A 125 -2.42 -3.00 11.65
CA THR A 125 -3.71 -2.31 11.79
C THR A 125 -4.25 -2.37 13.22
N LYS A 126 -4.94 -1.31 13.63
CA LYS A 126 -5.77 -1.29 14.85
C LYS A 126 -7.27 -1.43 14.55
N SER A 127 -7.66 -1.45 13.28
CA SER A 127 -9.06 -1.56 12.87
C SER A 127 -9.51 -3.02 12.92
N GLU A 128 -10.45 -3.36 13.81
CA GLU A 128 -11.03 -4.71 13.88
C GLU A 128 -11.59 -5.17 12.52
N HIS A 129 -12.21 -4.25 11.78
CA HIS A 129 -12.75 -4.56 10.47
C HIS A 129 -11.68 -4.96 9.44
N ILE A 130 -10.51 -4.31 9.46
CA ILE A 130 -9.40 -4.69 8.57
C ILE A 130 -8.84 -6.05 8.99
N LYS A 131 -8.76 -6.34 10.31
CA LYS A 131 -8.29 -7.64 10.81
C LYS A 131 -9.16 -8.79 10.31
N GLU A 132 -10.48 -8.63 10.32
CA GLU A 132 -11.43 -9.65 9.85
C GLU A 132 -11.32 -9.97 8.35
N LEU A 133 -10.88 -8.99 7.55
CA LEU A 133 -10.76 -9.13 6.10
C LEU A 133 -9.40 -9.64 5.64
N LEU A 134 -8.35 -9.39 6.44
CA LEU A 134 -7.02 -9.90 6.13
C LEU A 134 -7.05 -11.43 6.09
N PRO A 135 -6.37 -12.07 5.13
CA PRO A 135 -6.34 -13.52 5.06
C PRO A 135 -5.86 -14.15 6.38
N PHE A 136 -6.47 -15.27 6.79
CA PHE A 136 -6.05 -15.99 7.99
C PHE A 136 -4.60 -16.50 7.92
N GLN A 137 -4.08 -16.72 6.71
CA GLN A 137 -2.71 -17.17 6.50
C GLN A 137 -1.76 -15.97 6.47
N SER A 138 -1.22 -15.63 7.63
CA SER A 138 0.06 -14.93 7.73
C SER A 138 1.19 -15.95 7.69
N TYR A 139 2.33 -15.57 7.12
CA TYR A 139 3.60 -16.27 7.39
C TYR A 139 3.97 -16.14 8.87
#